data_AF-A0A0F7N4V1-F1
#
_entry.id   AF-A0A0F7N4V1-F1
#
_cell.length_a   1.000
_cell.length_b   1.000
_cell.length_c   1.000
_cell.angle_alpha   90.00
_cell.angle_beta   90.00
_cell.angle_gamma   90.00
#
_symmetry.space_group_name_H-M   'P 1'
#
loop_
_entity.id
_entity.type
_entity.pdbx_description
1 polymer ?
#
loop_
_entity_poly.entity_id
_entity_poly.type
_entity_poly.pdbx_seq_one_letter_code
_entity_poly.pdbx_strand_id
1 'polypeptide(L)'
;MRAHLADTIDRARREATPTIITRRGKAEAVILDLDEYQRLRKREESVEDAWLSRLAADSLAEGREPTVTLEDLAAEILGEARQA
;
A
#
# COMPACT_ATOMS: atom_id res chain seq x y z
N MET A 1 24.39 4.52 18.01
CA MET A 1 23.21 4.97 17.22
C MET A 1 22.52 6.21 17.77
N ARG A 2 22.28 6.37 19.09
CA ARG A 2 21.61 7.58 19.62
C ARG A 2 22.31 8.91 19.25
N ALA A 3 23.64 8.90 19.07
CA ALA A 3 24.42 10.11 18.78
C ALA A 3 24.24 10.68 17.36
N HIS A 4 23.70 9.92 16.39
CA HIS A 4 23.62 10.33 14.98
C HIS A 4 22.23 10.22 14.37
N LEU A 5 21.19 10.04 15.20
CA LEU A 5 19.84 9.86 14.69
C LEU A 5 19.36 11.06 13.87
N ALA A 6 19.65 12.28 14.34
CA ALA A 6 19.31 13.51 13.63
C ALA A 6 19.98 13.57 12.25
N ASP A 7 21.29 13.29 12.18
CA ASP A 7 22.03 13.25 10.92
C ASP A 7 21.50 12.18 9.96
N THR A 8 21.12 11.01 10.48
CA THR A 8 20.52 9.94 9.67
C THR A 8 19.16 10.34 9.11
N ILE A 9 18.32 11.02 9.90
CA ILE A 9 17.02 11.53 9.45
C ILE A 9 17.21 12.60 8.37
N ASP A 10 18.10 13.57 8.62
CA ASP A 10 18.40 14.64 7.66
C ASP A 10 18.94 14.08 6.34
N ARG A 11 19.79 13.06 6.41
CA ARG A 11 20.28 12.35 5.24
C ARG A 11 19.17 11.66 4.46
N ALA A 12 18.31 10.90 5.16
CA ALA A 12 17.19 10.20 4.52
C ALA A 12 16.29 11.17 3.74
N ARG A 13 16.04 12.36 4.30
CA ARG A 13 15.25 13.43 3.66
C ARG A 13 15.96 14.06 2.47
N ARG A 14 17.27 14.33 2.54
CA ARG A 14 18.01 15.07 1.52
C ARG A 14 18.48 14.20 0.35
N GLU A 15 18.94 12.99 0.66
CA GLU A 15 19.59 12.10 -0.30
C GLU A 15 18.62 11.06 -0.88
N ALA A 16 17.36 11.03 -0.40
CA ALA A 16 16.33 10.05 -0.77
C ALA A 16 16.80 8.59 -0.68
N THR A 17 17.85 8.33 0.09
CA THR A 17 18.50 7.02 0.21
C THR A 17 18.12 6.39 1.55
N PRO A 18 17.45 5.21 1.53
CA PRO A 18 17.10 4.47 2.74
C PRO A 18 18.31 4.10 3.59
N THR A 19 18.21 4.26 4.91
CA THR A 19 19.21 3.71 5.83
C THR A 19 18.67 2.43 6.47
N ILE A 20 19.33 1.30 6.21
CA ILE A 20 18.98 0.01 6.83
C ILE A 20 19.62 -0.08 8.22
N ILE A 21 18.78 -0.35 9.22
CA ILE A 21 19.20 -0.64 10.59
C ILE A 21 19.38 -2.15 10.73
N THR A 22 20.59 -2.57 11.07
CA THR A 22 20.91 -3.97 11.34
C THR A 22 21.13 -4.22 12.83
N ARG A 23 20.72 -5.40 13.28
CA ARG A 23 20.96 -5.89 14.64
C ARG A 23 21.29 -7.38 14.58
N ARG A 24 22.35 -7.80 15.28
CA ARG A 24 22.86 -9.19 15.25
C ARG A 24 23.05 -9.74 13.83
N GLY A 25 23.54 -8.90 12.91
CA GLY A 25 23.78 -9.27 11.51
C GLY A 25 22.52 -9.37 10.64
N LYS A 26 21.33 -9.05 11.15
CA LYS A 26 20.07 -9.06 10.39
C LYS A 26 19.54 -7.65 10.19
N ALA A 27 18.94 -7.38 9.04
CA ALA A 27 18.16 -6.17 8.83
C ALA A 27 16.86 -6.25 9.65
N GLU A 28 16.61 -5.27 10.51
CA GLU A 28 15.43 -5.25 11.39
C GLU A 28 14.54 -4.03 11.16
N ALA A 29 15.09 -2.92 10.67
CA ALA A 29 14.33 -1.70 10.41
C ALA A 29 14.97 -0.88 9.30
N VAL A 30 14.24 0.11 8.80
CA VAL A 30 14.70 1.08 7.81
C VAL A 30 14.26 2.48 8.23
N ILE A 31 15.12 3.47 8.01
CA ILE A 31 14.76 4.90 8.09
C ILE A 31 14.63 5.41 6.66
N LEU A 32 13.47 6.00 6.39
CA LEU A 32 13.06 6.57 5.11
C LEU A 32 12.54 7.98 5.35
N ASP A 33 12.57 8.81 4.32
CA ASP A 33 11.78 10.04 4.32
C ASP A 33 10.27 9.72 4.36
N LEU A 34 9.50 10.59 5.01
CA LEU A 34 8.06 10.38 5.18
C LEU A 34 7.31 10.42 3.85
N ASP A 35 7.65 11.35 2.96
CA ASP A 35 6.98 11.46 1.67
C ASP A 35 7.28 10.24 0.80
N GLU A 36 8.50 9.71 0.91
CA GLU A 36 8.88 8.47 0.22
C GLU A 36 8.14 7.25 0.77
N TYR A 37 8.00 7.13 2.10
CA TYR A 37 7.16 6.09 2.69
C TYR A 37 5.72 6.18 2.19
N GLN A 38 5.11 7.37 2.17
CA GLN A 38 3.76 7.57 1.67
C GLN A 38 3.63 7.24 0.18
N ARG A 39 4.65 7.56 -0.63
CA ARG A 39 4.69 7.22 -2.05
C ARG A 39 4.71 5.70 -2.26
N LEU A 40 5.53 4.98 -1.48
CA LEU A 40 5.60 3.52 -1.53
C LEU A 40 4.27 2.89 -1.12
N ARG A 41 3.64 3.39 -0.04
CA ARG A 41 2.31 2.95 0.41
C ARG A 41 1.23 3.12 -0.65
N LYS A 42 1.14 4.29 -1.28
CA LYS A 42 0.18 4.53 -2.36
C LYS A 42 0.43 3.63 -3.57
N ARG A 43 1.70 3.32 -3.87
CA ARG A 43 2.03 2.39 -4.95
C ARG A 43 1.58 0.97 -4.63
N GLU A 44 1.82 0.50 -3.41
CA GLU A 44 1.35 -0.80 -2.92
C GLU A 44 -0.17 -0.93 -3.13
N GLU A 45 -0.95 0.05 -2.65
CA GLU A 45 -2.41 0.12 -2.82
C GLU A 45 -2.80 0.09 -4.30
N SER A 46 -2.17 0.91 -5.15
CA SER A 46 -2.50 0.95 -6.58
C SER A 46 -2.17 -0.33 -7.36
N VAL A 47 -1.14 -1.06 -6.92
CA VAL A 47 -0.75 -2.34 -7.54
C VAL A 47 -1.73 -3.42 -7.18
N GLU A 48 -2.22 -3.42 -5.93
CA GLU A 48 -3.27 -4.33 -5.48
C GLU A 48 -4.57 -4.08 -6.26
N ASP A 49 -5.00 -2.81 -6.37
CA ASP A 49 -6.19 -2.44 -7.14
C ASP A 49 -6.08 -2.85 -8.62
N ALA A 50 -4.91 -2.62 -9.23
CA ALA A 50 -4.66 -3.00 -10.62
C ALA A 50 -4.67 -4.53 -10.82
N TRP A 51 -4.11 -5.27 -9.86
CA TRP A 51 -4.11 -6.73 -9.89
C TRP A 51 -5.53 -7.29 -9.72
N LEU A 52 -6.32 -6.76 -8.77
CA LEU A 52 -7.72 -7.13 -8.58
C LEU A 52 -8.58 -6.82 -9.81
N SER A 53 -8.40 -5.65 -10.40
CA SER A 53 -9.11 -5.23 -11.61
C SER A 53 -8.81 -6.17 -12.78
N ARG A 54 -7.55 -6.59 -12.92
CA ARG A 54 -7.15 -7.56 -13.94
C ARG A 54 -7.78 -8.93 -13.68
N LEU A 55 -7.75 -9.42 -12.44
CA LEU A 55 -8.36 -10.70 -12.09
C LEU A 55 -9.86 -10.75 -12.41
N ALA A 56 -10.57 -9.65 -12.12
CA ALA A 56 -11.99 -9.51 -12.46
C ALA A 56 -12.22 -9.51 -13.98
N ALA A 57 -11.41 -8.76 -14.73
CA ALA A 57 -11.49 -8.74 -16.20
C ALA A 57 -11.22 -10.12 -16.83
N ASP A 58 -10.21 -10.84 -16.33
CA ASP A 58 -9.87 -12.19 -16.80
C ASP A 58 -11.03 -13.17 -16.52
N SER A 59 -11.68 -13.07 -15.35
CA SER A 59 -12.85 -13.90 -15.02
C SER A 59 -14.05 -13.65 -15.96
N LEU A 60 -14.32 -12.39 -16.30
CA LEU A 60 -15.37 -12.04 -17.27
C LEU A 60 -15.04 -12.55 -18.67
N ALA A 61 -13.76 -12.46 -19.08
CA ALA A 61 -13.30 -12.97 -20.36
C ALA A 61 -13.39 -14.51 -20.46
N GLU A 62 -13.24 -15.22 -19.34
CA GLU A 62 -13.49 -16.67 -19.22
C GLU A 62 -14.99 -17.05 -19.22
N GLY A 63 -15.89 -16.07 -19.33
CA GLY A 63 -17.33 -16.30 -19.38
C GLY A 63 -17.95 -16.65 -18.02
N ARG A 64 -17.24 -16.40 -16.91
CA ARG A 64 -17.86 -16.49 -15.58
C ARG A 64 -18.76 -15.29 -15.38
N GLU A 65 -20.03 -15.55 -15.10
CA GLU A 65 -20.96 -14.50 -14.73
C GLU A 65 -20.60 -13.92 -13.35
N PRO A 66 -20.77 -12.61 -13.14
CA PRO A 66 -20.65 -12.01 -11.82
C PRO A 66 -21.55 -12.71 -10.82
N THR A 67 -21.01 -13.09 -9.66
CA THR A 67 -21.81 -13.69 -8.57
C THR A 67 -22.78 -12.68 -7.93
N VAL A 68 -22.52 -11.38 -8.11
CA VAL A 68 -23.30 -10.26 -7.55
C VAL A 68 -23.46 -9.18 -8.62
N THR A 69 -24.64 -8.59 -8.74
CA THR A 69 -24.90 -7.50 -9.69
C THR A 69 -24.40 -6.16 -9.15
N LEU A 70 -24.23 -5.17 -10.03
CA LEU A 70 -23.85 -3.82 -9.61
C LEU A 70 -24.95 -3.16 -8.76
N GLU A 71 -26.22 -3.49 -9.01
CA GLU A 71 -27.35 -3.00 -8.24
C GLU A 71 -27.37 -3.59 -6.82
N ASP A 72 -27.11 -4.89 -6.67
CA ASP A 72 -27.02 -5.55 -5.36
C ASP A 72 -25.87 -4.97 -4.53
N LEU A 73 -24.69 -4.79 -5.14
CA LEU A 73 -23.53 -4.18 -4.48
C LEU A 73 -23.80 -2.74 -4.04
N ALA A 74 -24.46 -1.94 -4.88
CA ALA A 74 -24.82 -0.56 -4.53
C ALA A 74 -25.82 -0.51 -3.37
N ALA A 75 -26.78 -1.43 -3.34
CA ALA A 75 -27.74 -1.54 -2.25
C ALA A 75 -27.07 -1.90 -0.91
N GLU A 76 -26.05 -2.75 -0.93
CA GLU A 76 -25.28 -3.14 0.25
C GLU A 76 -24.45 -1.96 0.80
N ILE A 77 -23.64 -1.30 -0.05
CA ILE A 77 -22.79 -0.17 0.36
C ILE A 77 -23.62 1.02 0.88
N LEU A 78 -24.69 1.38 0.18
CA LEU A 78 -25.58 2.48 0.59
C LEU A 78 -26.45 2.11 1.80
N GLY A 79 -26.73 0.82 1.98
CA GLY A 79 -27.44 0.27 3.13
C GLY A 79 -26.58 0.26 4.41
N GLU A 80 -25.29 -0.02 4.29
CA GLU A 80 -24.30 0.06 5.38
C GLU A 80 -24.03 1.52 5.79
N ALA A 81 -23.85 2.42 4.83
CA ALA A 81 -23.62 3.85 5.09
C ALA A 81 -24.78 4.55 5.82
N ARG A 82 -25.98 3.97 5.80
CA ARG A 82 -27.17 4.49 6.49
C ARG A 82 -27.28 4.01 7.95
N GLN A 83 -26.46 3.04 8.34
CA GLN A 83 -26.44 2.43 9.67
C GLN A 83 -25.23 2.84 10.53
N ALA A 84 -24.27 3.57 9.96
CA ALA A 84 -23.10 4.14 10.63
C ALA A 84 -23.31 5.62 10.99
#